data_AF-A0A2D6CWT6-F1
#
_entry.id   AF-A0A2D6CWT6-F1
#
_cell.length_a   1.000
_cell.length_b   1.000
_cell.length_c   1.000
_cell.angle_alpha   90.00
_cell.angle_beta   90.00
_cell.angle_gamma   90.00
#
_symmetry.space_group_name_H-M   'P 1'
#
loop_
_entity.id
_entity.type
_entity.pdbx_description
1 polymer ?
#
loop_
_entity_poly.entity_id
_entity_poly.type
_entity_poly.pdbx_seq_one_letter_code
_entity_poly.pdbx_strand_id
1 'polypeptide(L)'
;MSRVRLPIVTLPLVLGLLALTSLGCDRRKAIDEYNRGVGYAQAGEYPRAILAFETALELRPKFPEANNSLGYVYNQLRNYEKAIVQFQAAAAAEKFKDRHLAYQNLGTAYSNNAQYEDAEAPLAKSIEMQPTADAHYALAQVYALQKKTASCIGALRDAMALDEERIRAVDGDAAFDAIREDAEFRAFVAEAR
;
A
#
# COMPACT_ATOMS: atom_id res chain seq x y z
N MET A 1 -7.24 -17.40 70.50
CA MET A 1 -6.50 -17.92 69.33
C MET A 1 -7.33 -17.68 68.08
N SER A 2 -7.12 -16.55 67.40
CA SER A 2 -7.85 -16.15 66.19
C SER A 2 -6.93 -16.27 64.98
N ARG A 3 -7.16 -17.27 64.12
CA ARG A 3 -6.44 -17.42 62.85
C ARG A 3 -7.09 -16.50 61.81
N VAL A 4 -6.35 -15.48 61.37
CA VAL A 4 -6.72 -14.64 60.23
C VAL A 4 -6.55 -15.46 58.95
N ARG A 5 -7.67 -15.84 58.32
CA ARG A 5 -7.67 -16.40 56.95
C ARG A 5 -7.55 -15.22 55.98
N LEU A 6 -6.38 -15.04 55.37
CA LEU A 6 -6.24 -14.17 54.21
C LEU A 6 -6.94 -14.85 53.02
N PRO A 7 -7.76 -14.12 52.23
CA PRO A 7 -8.42 -14.70 51.07
C PRO A 7 -7.37 -15.01 50.00
N ILE A 8 -7.44 -16.21 49.44
CA ILE A 8 -6.70 -16.60 48.25
C ILE A 8 -7.29 -15.79 47.10
N VAL A 9 -6.72 -14.63 46.82
CA VAL A 9 -7.05 -13.85 45.63
C VAL A 9 -6.54 -14.65 44.42
N THR A 10 -7.45 -14.90 43.49
CA THR A 10 -7.34 -15.77 42.33
C THR A 10 -6.12 -15.45 41.44
N LEU A 11 -5.10 -16.31 41.49
CA LEU A 11 -3.93 -16.33 40.59
C LEU A 11 -4.25 -16.18 39.07
N PRO A 12 -5.35 -16.74 38.50
CA PRO A 12 -5.64 -16.56 37.07
C PRO A 12 -6.03 -15.12 36.69
N LEU A 13 -6.60 -14.33 37.60
CA LEU A 13 -7.01 -12.95 37.28
C LEU A 13 -5.78 -12.02 37.15
N VAL A 14 -4.75 -12.26 37.98
CA VAL A 14 -3.50 -11.51 37.96
C VAL A 14 -2.63 -11.88 36.74
N LEU A 15 -2.58 -13.17 36.37
CA LEU A 15 -1.92 -13.62 35.13
C LEU A 15 -2.61 -13.08 33.87
N GLY A 16 -3.94 -13.05 33.84
CA GLY A 16 -4.69 -12.43 32.75
C GLY A 16 -4.41 -10.93 32.61
N LEU A 17 -4.33 -10.20 33.73
CA LEU A 17 -4.01 -8.77 33.73
C LEU A 17 -2.55 -8.49 33.32
N LEU A 18 -1.60 -9.34 33.73
CA LEU A 18 -0.18 -9.24 33.33
C LEU A 18 0.03 -9.57 31.84
N ALA A 19 -0.66 -10.57 31.30
CA ALA A 19 -0.61 -10.89 29.87
C ALA A 19 -1.24 -9.78 29.02
N LEU A 20 -2.37 -9.19 29.46
CA LEU A 20 -3.01 -8.05 28.79
C LEU A 20 -2.15 -6.78 28.84
N THR A 21 -1.44 -6.54 29.95
CA THR A 21 -0.54 -5.39 30.07
C THR A 21 0.74 -5.55 29.25
N SER A 22 1.31 -6.76 29.16
CA SER A 22 2.43 -7.08 28.26
C SER A 22 2.03 -6.86 26.79
N LEU A 23 0.89 -7.43 26.36
CA LEU A 23 0.39 -7.29 24.99
C LEU A 23 0.07 -5.82 24.64
N GLY A 24 -0.42 -5.05 25.62
CA GLY A 24 -0.64 -3.61 25.48
C GLY A 24 0.66 -2.80 25.40
N CYS A 25 1.73 -3.23 26.07
CA CYS A 25 3.05 -2.62 25.99
C CYS A 25 3.69 -2.85 24.61
N ASP A 26 3.65 -4.09 24.12
CA ASP A 26 4.21 -4.45 22.81
C ASP A 26 3.44 -3.76 21.68
N ARG A 27 2.11 -3.64 21.80
CA ARG A 27 1.30 -2.87 20.84
C ARG A 27 1.72 -1.40 20.77
N ARG A 28 1.94 -0.75 21.92
CA ARG A 28 2.35 0.66 21.95
C ARG A 28 3.72 0.85 21.32
N LYS A 29 4.70 0.02 21.71
CA LYS A 29 6.04 0.04 21.13
C LYS A 29 6.02 -0.19 19.61
N ALA A 30 5.17 -1.10 19.12
CA ALA A 30 5.01 -1.32 17.68
C ALA A 30 4.53 -0.05 16.96
N ILE A 31 3.59 0.69 17.54
CA ILE A 31 3.09 1.96 16.99
C ILE A 31 4.19 3.02 17.01
N ASP A 32 4.99 3.10 18.07
CA ASP A 32 6.09 4.05 18.18
C ASP A 32 7.17 3.77 17.10
N GLU A 33 7.56 2.51 16.92
CA GLU A 33 8.51 2.12 15.85
C GLU A 33 7.93 2.35 14.45
N TYR A 34 6.64 2.10 14.25
CA TYR A 34 5.95 2.46 13.01
C TYR A 34 6.04 3.97 12.73
N ASN A 35 5.73 4.82 13.72
CA ASN A 35 5.79 6.27 13.56
C ASN A 35 7.22 6.77 13.28
N ARG A 36 8.23 6.15 13.92
CA ARG A 36 9.64 6.41 13.60
C ARG A 36 9.96 6.03 12.16
N GLY A 37 9.50 4.87 11.70
CA GLY A 37 9.65 4.42 10.32
C GLY A 37 9.04 5.39 9.32
N VAL A 38 7.83 5.90 9.59
CA VAL A 38 7.19 6.95 8.77
C VAL A 38 8.06 8.20 8.71
N GLY A 39 8.56 8.68 9.86
CA GLY A 39 9.44 9.84 9.92
C GLY A 39 10.73 9.66 9.10
N TYR A 40 11.39 8.49 9.21
CA TYR A 40 12.57 8.17 8.42
C TYR A 40 12.25 8.09 6.92
N ALA A 41 11.11 7.49 6.53
CA ALA A 41 10.70 7.40 5.14
C ALA A 41 10.44 8.79 4.52
N GLN A 42 9.78 9.68 5.26
CA GLN A 42 9.57 11.07 4.84
C GLN A 42 10.88 11.86 4.69
N ALA A 43 11.88 11.55 5.52
CA ALA A 43 13.22 12.13 5.42
C ALA A 43 14.09 11.48 4.32
N GLY A 44 13.60 10.45 3.61
CA GLY A 44 14.37 9.68 2.64
C GLY A 44 15.43 8.75 3.25
N GLU A 45 15.45 8.59 4.57
CA GLU A 45 16.34 7.69 5.31
C GLU A 45 15.84 6.23 5.24
N TYR A 46 15.69 5.71 4.02
CA TYR A 46 15.04 4.43 3.76
C TYR A 46 15.62 3.23 4.53
N PRO A 47 16.94 3.07 4.71
CA PRO A 47 17.48 1.97 5.52
C PRO A 47 17.00 1.99 6.98
N ARG A 48 16.86 3.18 7.58
CA ARG A 48 16.35 3.31 8.96
C ARG A 48 14.84 3.12 9.01
N ALA A 49 14.12 3.56 7.98
CA ALA A 49 12.69 3.32 7.85
C ALA A 49 12.38 1.81 7.81
N ILE A 50 13.15 1.05 7.02
CA ILE A 50 13.03 -0.42 6.94
C ILE A 50 13.21 -1.05 8.33
N LEU A 51 14.31 -0.74 9.02
CA LEU A 51 14.58 -1.31 10.35
C LEU A 51 13.45 -1.00 11.35
N ALA A 52 12.93 0.23 11.34
CA ALA A 52 11.85 0.64 12.23
C ALA A 52 10.53 -0.09 11.90
N PHE A 53 10.18 -0.22 10.62
CA PHE A 53 8.99 -0.97 10.20
C PHE A 53 9.10 -2.48 10.47
N GLU A 54 10.27 -3.08 10.24
CA GLU A 54 10.53 -4.48 10.56
C GLU A 54 10.40 -4.71 12.07
N THR A 55 10.97 -3.83 12.90
CA THR A 55 10.80 -3.88 14.37
C THR A 55 9.32 -3.74 14.77
N ALA A 56 8.56 -2.86 14.12
CA ALA A 56 7.13 -2.72 14.37
C ALA A 56 6.36 -4.01 14.03
N LEU A 57 6.75 -4.72 12.97
CA LEU A 57 6.16 -5.99 12.55
C LEU A 57 6.59 -7.16 13.45
N GLU A 58 7.80 -7.14 14.00
CA GLU A 58 8.22 -8.11 15.03
C GLU A 58 7.37 -7.98 16.30
N LEU A 59 7.14 -6.74 16.77
CA LEU A 59 6.33 -6.45 17.95
C LEU A 59 4.83 -6.67 17.70
N ARG A 60 4.37 -6.45 16.46
CA ARG A 60 2.97 -6.65 16.04
C ARG A 60 2.92 -7.24 14.62
N PRO A 61 2.92 -8.57 14.46
CA PRO A 61 2.93 -9.22 13.15
C PRO A 61 1.69 -8.90 12.28
N LYS A 62 0.56 -8.58 12.91
CA LYS A 62 -0.69 -8.16 12.23
C LYS A 62 -0.82 -6.64 12.23
N PHE A 63 0.05 -5.97 11.48
CA PHE A 63 0.09 -4.52 11.38
C PHE A 63 0.10 -4.06 9.90
N PRO A 64 -1.07 -4.00 9.25
CA PRO A 64 -1.14 -3.73 7.81
C PRO A 64 -0.61 -2.35 7.41
N GLU A 65 -0.73 -1.35 8.29
CA GLU A 65 -0.15 -0.02 8.08
C GLU A 65 1.38 -0.08 7.94
N ALA A 66 2.04 -0.89 8.78
CA ALA A 66 3.50 -1.10 8.72
C ALA A 66 3.90 -1.90 7.48
N ASN A 67 3.16 -2.96 7.12
CA ASN A 67 3.39 -3.71 5.87
C ASN A 67 3.25 -2.79 4.64
N ASN A 68 2.19 -1.99 4.54
CA ASN A 68 2.01 -1.08 3.40
C ASN A 68 3.14 -0.04 3.32
N SER A 69 3.57 0.51 4.47
CA SER A 69 4.64 1.51 4.50
C SER A 69 6.00 0.92 4.19
N LEU A 70 6.29 -0.29 4.67
CA LEU A 70 7.51 -1.02 4.34
C LEU A 70 7.55 -1.39 2.85
N GLY A 71 6.40 -1.83 2.29
CA GLY A 71 6.26 -2.09 0.87
C GLY A 71 6.55 -0.85 0.03
N TYR A 72 6.03 0.31 0.44
CA TYR A 72 6.33 1.59 -0.20
C TYR A 72 7.82 1.88 -0.21
N VAL A 73 8.50 1.75 0.93
CA VAL A 73 9.96 1.98 1.00
C VAL A 73 10.73 1.01 0.11
N TYR A 74 10.37 -0.28 0.10
CA TYR A 74 10.98 -1.25 -0.81
C TYR A 74 10.76 -0.88 -2.29
N ASN A 75 9.58 -0.39 -2.66
CA ASN A 75 9.30 0.06 -4.02
C ASN A 75 10.14 1.30 -4.41
N GLN A 76 10.31 2.27 -3.52
CA GLN A 76 11.20 3.44 -3.75
C GLN A 76 12.66 3.00 -3.98
N LEU A 77 13.10 1.96 -3.29
CA LEU A 77 14.42 1.35 -3.46
C LEU A 77 14.50 0.39 -4.65
N ARG A 78 13.44 0.27 -5.46
CA ARG A 78 13.33 -0.66 -6.60
C ARG A 78 13.47 -2.15 -6.23
N ASN A 79 13.24 -2.49 -4.96
CA ASN A 79 13.16 -3.87 -4.49
C ASN A 79 11.71 -4.36 -4.63
N TYR A 80 11.24 -4.49 -5.87
CA TYR A 80 9.82 -4.67 -6.18
C TYR A 80 9.26 -5.99 -5.64
N GLU A 81 10.03 -7.08 -5.63
CA GLU A 81 9.59 -8.37 -5.11
C GLU A 81 9.32 -8.29 -3.60
N LYS A 82 10.18 -7.61 -2.84
CA LYS A 82 9.93 -7.35 -1.42
C LYS A 82 8.73 -6.45 -1.23
N ALA A 83 8.57 -5.42 -2.07
CA ALA A 83 7.43 -4.53 -2.02
C ALA A 83 6.11 -5.29 -2.21
N ILE A 84 6.04 -6.15 -3.25
CA ILE A 84 4.89 -7.00 -3.56
C ILE A 84 4.51 -7.86 -2.34
N VAL A 85 5.46 -8.54 -1.69
CA VAL A 85 5.18 -9.35 -0.50
C VAL A 85 4.53 -8.53 0.62
N GLN A 86 5.06 -7.33 0.89
CA GLN A 86 4.51 -6.49 1.96
C GLN A 86 3.14 -5.91 1.59
N PHE A 87 2.94 -5.48 0.34
CA PHE A 87 1.65 -5.00 -0.12
C PHE A 87 0.59 -6.10 -0.13
N GLN A 88 0.93 -7.33 -0.51
CA GLN A 88 0.03 -8.49 -0.39
C GLN A 88 -0.37 -8.73 1.08
N ALA A 89 0.58 -8.66 2.01
CA ALA A 89 0.29 -8.81 3.44
C ALA A 89 -0.65 -7.71 3.96
N ALA A 90 -0.47 -6.47 3.52
CA ALA A 90 -1.39 -5.37 3.84
C ALA A 90 -2.77 -5.55 3.20
N ALA A 91 -2.82 -5.93 1.92
CA ALA A 91 -4.04 -6.16 1.16
C ALA A 91 -4.83 -7.40 1.63
N ALA A 92 -4.21 -8.35 2.33
CA ALA A 92 -4.90 -9.48 2.95
C ALA A 92 -5.64 -9.11 4.26
N ALA A 93 -5.35 -7.95 4.85
CA ALA A 93 -5.95 -7.53 6.11
C ALA A 93 -7.31 -6.85 5.90
N GLU A 94 -8.41 -7.61 6.02
CA GLU A 94 -9.78 -7.14 5.74
C GLU A 94 -10.21 -5.89 6.52
N LYS A 95 -9.69 -5.69 7.74
CA LYS A 95 -10.02 -4.55 8.61
C LYS A 95 -9.11 -3.34 8.41
N PHE A 96 -8.17 -3.41 7.45
CA PHE A 96 -7.33 -2.28 7.14
C PHE A 96 -8.15 -1.21 6.41
N LYS A 97 -8.22 0.00 6.97
CA LYS A 97 -9.03 1.09 6.43
C LYS A 97 -8.57 1.51 5.03
N ASP A 98 -7.26 1.63 4.85
CA ASP A 98 -6.65 2.06 3.59
C ASP A 98 -6.26 0.86 2.72
N ARG A 99 -7.02 -0.24 2.82
CA ARG A 99 -6.77 -1.46 2.04
C ARG A 99 -6.83 -1.22 0.53
N HIS A 100 -7.62 -0.25 0.07
CA HIS A 100 -7.61 0.17 -1.33
C HIS A 100 -6.21 0.68 -1.75
N LEU A 101 -5.51 1.48 -0.92
CA LEU A 101 -4.14 1.93 -1.20
C LEU A 101 -3.16 0.76 -1.25
N ALA A 102 -3.31 -0.27 -0.40
CA ALA A 102 -2.47 -1.45 -0.49
C ALA A 102 -2.65 -2.19 -1.83
N TYR A 103 -3.88 -2.29 -2.33
CA TYR A 103 -4.15 -2.85 -3.65
C TYR A 103 -3.60 -1.99 -4.79
N GLN A 104 -3.75 -0.66 -4.71
CA GLN A 104 -3.18 0.28 -5.69
C GLN A 104 -1.65 0.15 -5.75
N ASN A 105 -1.02 0.14 -4.58
CA ASN A 105 0.43 0.00 -4.45
C ASN A 105 0.91 -1.38 -4.92
N LEU A 106 0.16 -2.45 -4.64
CA LEU A 106 0.46 -3.79 -5.13
C LEU A 106 0.48 -3.85 -6.66
N GLY A 107 -0.56 -3.31 -7.31
CA GLY A 107 -0.63 -3.28 -8.77
C GLY A 107 0.48 -2.41 -9.39
N THR A 108 0.77 -1.27 -8.77
CA THR A 108 1.90 -0.42 -9.17
C THR A 108 3.24 -1.15 -9.02
N ALA A 109 3.44 -1.90 -7.94
CA ALA A 109 4.65 -2.67 -7.70
C ALA A 109 4.81 -3.81 -8.72
N TYR A 110 3.74 -4.51 -9.07
CA TYR A 110 3.75 -5.49 -10.16
C TYR A 110 4.13 -4.86 -11.49
N SER A 111 3.54 -3.70 -11.83
CA SER A 111 3.87 -2.96 -13.05
C SER A 111 5.34 -2.53 -13.09
N ASN A 112 5.87 -2.00 -11.98
CA ASN A 112 7.28 -1.65 -11.85
C ASN A 112 8.21 -2.88 -11.97
N ASN A 113 7.73 -4.05 -11.55
CA ASN A 113 8.43 -5.33 -11.72
C ASN A 113 8.23 -5.96 -13.11
N ALA A 114 7.68 -5.21 -14.07
CA ALA A 114 7.33 -5.67 -15.42
C ALA A 114 6.34 -6.85 -15.47
N GLN A 115 5.61 -7.10 -14.38
CA GLN A 115 4.54 -8.11 -14.30
C GLN A 115 3.19 -7.46 -14.61
N TYR A 116 3.00 -7.03 -15.87
CA TYR A 116 1.85 -6.21 -16.23
C TYR A 116 0.53 -6.97 -16.14
N GLU A 117 0.52 -8.27 -16.43
CA GLU A 117 -0.66 -9.13 -16.32
C GLU A 117 -1.13 -9.27 -14.87
N ASP A 118 -0.19 -9.32 -13.92
CA ASP A 118 -0.49 -9.44 -12.49
C ASP A 118 -0.93 -8.10 -11.87
N ALA A 119 -0.62 -6.97 -12.52
CA ALA A 119 -0.92 -5.63 -12.02
C ALA A 119 -2.41 -5.24 -12.14
N GLU A 120 -3.12 -5.79 -13.12
CA GLU A 120 -4.51 -5.41 -13.44
C GLU A 120 -5.48 -5.75 -12.32
N ALA A 121 -5.44 -6.97 -11.79
CA ALA A 121 -6.39 -7.42 -10.78
C ALA A 121 -6.32 -6.63 -9.45
N PRO A 122 -5.13 -6.34 -8.87
CA PRO A 122 -5.02 -5.44 -7.72
C PRO A 122 -5.53 -4.03 -8.01
N LEU A 123 -5.22 -3.44 -9.17
CA LEU A 123 -5.69 -2.09 -9.51
C LEU A 123 -7.22 -2.05 -9.65
N ALA A 124 -7.80 -3.02 -10.34
CA ALA A 124 -9.25 -3.17 -10.43
C ALA A 124 -9.89 -3.32 -9.05
N LYS A 125 -9.27 -4.09 -8.14
CA LYS A 125 -9.77 -4.22 -6.76
C LYS A 125 -9.66 -2.94 -5.96
N SER A 126 -8.59 -2.15 -6.15
CA SER A 126 -8.47 -0.82 -5.55
C SER A 126 -9.61 0.09 -6.01
N ILE A 127 -9.88 0.14 -7.32
CA ILE A 127 -10.93 0.97 -7.92
C ILE A 127 -12.33 0.54 -7.41
N GLU A 128 -12.60 -0.77 -7.33
CA GLU A 128 -13.85 -1.31 -6.79
C GLU A 128 -14.08 -0.88 -5.33
N MET A 129 -13.00 -0.84 -4.52
CA MET A 129 -13.08 -0.45 -3.12
C MET A 129 -13.24 1.07 -2.96
N GLN A 130 -12.41 1.84 -3.67
CA GLN A 130 -12.44 3.28 -3.67
C GLN A 130 -11.84 3.80 -4.99
N PRO A 131 -12.68 4.31 -5.90
CA PRO A 131 -12.20 4.85 -7.16
C PRO A 131 -11.45 6.17 -6.90
N THR A 132 -10.23 6.26 -7.42
CA THR A 132 -9.39 7.45 -7.36
C THR A 132 -8.78 7.71 -8.73
N ALA A 133 -8.49 8.97 -9.03
CA ALA A 133 -7.79 9.32 -10.27
C ALA A 133 -6.44 8.60 -10.37
N ASP A 134 -5.71 8.45 -9.25
CA ASP A 134 -4.45 7.72 -9.19
C ASP A 134 -4.60 6.24 -9.57
N ALA A 135 -5.64 5.56 -9.08
CA ALA A 135 -5.84 4.14 -9.36
C ALA A 135 -6.22 3.89 -10.82
N HIS A 136 -7.10 4.72 -11.39
CA HIS A 136 -7.43 4.68 -12.81
C HIS A 136 -6.22 5.02 -13.69
N TYR A 137 -5.42 6.02 -13.30
CA TYR A 137 -4.20 6.37 -14.01
C TYR A 137 -3.16 5.24 -13.98
N ALA A 138 -2.96 4.60 -12.82
CA ALA A 138 -2.08 3.44 -12.71
C ALA A 138 -2.55 2.26 -13.59
N LEU A 139 -3.87 2.06 -13.71
CA LEU A 139 -4.43 1.07 -14.61
C LEU A 139 -4.20 1.44 -16.09
N ALA A 140 -4.32 2.72 -16.44
CA ALA A 140 -3.99 3.20 -17.77
C ALA A 140 -2.51 2.98 -18.13
N GLN A 141 -1.59 3.25 -17.20
CA GLN A 141 -0.16 2.97 -17.37
C GLN A 141 0.08 1.48 -17.67
N VAL A 142 -0.57 0.58 -16.92
CA VAL A 142 -0.48 -0.88 -17.14
C VAL A 142 -0.99 -1.25 -18.53
N TYR A 143 -2.14 -0.72 -18.96
CA TYR A 143 -2.66 -0.98 -20.30
C TYR A 143 -1.78 -0.42 -21.41
N ALA A 144 -1.16 0.75 -21.21
CA ALA A 144 -0.22 1.33 -22.16
C ALA A 144 1.03 0.46 -22.33
N LEU A 145 1.59 -0.05 -21.22
CA LEU A 145 2.73 -0.97 -21.23
C LEU A 145 2.41 -2.31 -21.91
N GLN A 146 1.14 -2.75 -21.82
CA GLN A 146 0.62 -3.91 -22.57
C GLN A 146 0.21 -3.60 -24.01
N LYS A 147 0.34 -2.34 -24.47
CA LYS A 147 -0.13 -1.85 -25.79
C LYS A 147 -1.63 -2.03 -26.04
N LYS A 148 -2.44 -2.05 -24.98
CA LYS A 148 -3.90 -2.10 -25.05
C LYS A 148 -4.46 -0.68 -25.12
N THR A 149 -4.31 -0.03 -26.28
CA THR A 149 -4.65 1.40 -26.46
C THR A 149 -6.08 1.74 -26.06
N ALA A 150 -7.08 0.99 -26.52
CA ALA A 150 -8.48 1.28 -26.21
C ALA A 150 -8.79 1.21 -24.70
N SER A 151 -8.26 0.19 -24.02
CA SER A 151 -8.39 0.05 -22.55
C SER A 151 -7.67 1.17 -21.80
N CYS A 152 -6.48 1.57 -22.28
CA CYS A 152 -5.72 2.70 -21.74
C CYS A 152 -6.53 4.00 -21.82
N ILE A 153 -7.10 4.33 -22.99
CA ILE A 153 -7.94 5.52 -23.18
C ILE A 153 -9.17 5.48 -22.26
N GLY A 154 -9.81 4.32 -22.11
CA GLY A 154 -10.92 4.13 -21.17
C GLY A 154 -10.52 4.48 -19.73
N ALA A 155 -9.43 3.91 -19.25
CA ALA A 155 -8.93 4.18 -17.90
C ALA A 155 -8.48 5.66 -17.71
N LEU A 156 -7.91 6.30 -18.73
CA LEU A 156 -7.58 7.74 -18.68
C LEU A 156 -8.84 8.61 -18.61
N ARG A 157 -9.90 8.28 -19.33
CA ARG A 157 -11.19 8.98 -19.22
C ARG A 157 -11.75 8.88 -17.81
N ASP A 158 -11.72 7.70 -17.22
CA ASP A 158 -12.17 7.51 -15.84
C ASP A 158 -11.31 8.30 -14.84
N ALA A 159 -9.99 8.35 -15.06
CA ALA A 159 -9.10 9.16 -14.24
C ALA A 159 -9.42 10.66 -14.34
N MET A 160 -9.65 11.15 -15.56
CA MET A 160 -10.01 12.56 -15.82
C MET A 160 -11.37 12.94 -15.25
N ALA A 161 -12.33 12.01 -15.20
CA ALA A 161 -13.63 12.26 -14.58
C ALA A 161 -13.52 12.54 -13.07
N LEU A 162 -12.44 12.11 -12.43
CA LEU A 162 -12.15 12.35 -11.01
C LEU A 162 -11.18 13.52 -10.80
N ASP A 163 -10.23 13.72 -11.72
CA ASP A 163 -9.21 14.75 -11.69
C ASP A 163 -8.83 15.14 -13.13
N GLU A 164 -9.42 16.22 -13.63
CA GLU A 164 -9.21 16.68 -15.01
C GLU A 164 -7.74 16.99 -15.32
N GLU A 165 -6.95 17.41 -14.34
CA GLU A 165 -5.53 17.73 -14.55
C GLU A 165 -4.67 16.49 -14.73
N ARG A 166 -5.20 15.30 -14.43
CA ARG A 166 -4.48 14.03 -14.52
C ARG A 166 -3.91 13.76 -15.90
N ILE A 167 -4.59 14.22 -16.96
CA ILE A 167 -4.14 14.06 -18.34
C ILE A 167 -2.77 14.72 -18.59
N ARG A 168 -2.43 15.80 -17.88
CA ARG A 168 -1.17 16.53 -18.09
C ARG A 168 0.06 15.66 -17.79
N ALA A 169 -0.08 14.66 -16.90
CA ALA A 169 1.02 13.77 -16.54
C ALA A 169 1.43 12.84 -17.71
N VAL A 170 0.52 12.55 -18.65
CA VAL A 170 0.75 11.62 -19.78
C VAL A 170 1.92 12.03 -20.65
N ASP A 171 2.11 13.33 -20.87
CA ASP A 171 3.14 13.84 -21.79
C ASP A 171 4.57 13.46 -21.36
N GLY A 172 4.84 13.44 -20.05
CA GLY A 172 6.16 13.12 -19.49
C GLY A 172 6.30 11.69 -18.97
N ASP A 173 5.24 10.88 -19.05
CA ASP A 173 5.23 9.54 -18.47
C ASP A 173 5.65 8.48 -19.51
N ALA A 174 6.74 7.78 -19.21
CA ALA A 174 7.33 6.76 -20.06
C ALA A 174 6.43 5.53 -20.24
N ALA A 175 5.45 5.29 -19.36
CA ALA A 175 4.51 4.18 -19.49
C ALA A 175 3.71 4.25 -20.81
N PHE A 176 3.51 5.45 -21.34
CA PHE A 176 2.76 5.68 -22.57
C PHE A 176 3.64 5.68 -23.83
N ASP A 177 4.96 5.58 -23.72
CA ASP A 177 5.87 5.64 -24.88
C ASP A 177 5.57 4.56 -25.92
N ALA A 178 5.14 3.38 -25.47
CA ALA A 178 4.80 2.27 -26.35
C ALA A 178 3.57 2.53 -27.24
N ILE A 179 2.69 3.46 -26.86
CA ILE A 179 1.46 3.82 -27.57
C ILE A 179 1.43 5.30 -28.01
N ARG A 180 2.51 6.05 -27.79
CA ARG A 180 2.55 7.50 -28.01
C ARG A 180 2.28 7.91 -29.46
N GLU A 181 2.64 7.06 -30.42
CA GLU A 181 2.40 7.27 -31.85
C GLU A 181 1.10 6.64 -32.37
N ASP A 182 0.34 5.97 -31.51
CA ASP A 182 -0.97 5.43 -31.86
C ASP A 182 -1.93 6.59 -32.19
N ALA A 183 -2.63 6.49 -33.32
CA ALA A 183 -3.48 7.56 -33.82
C ALA A 183 -4.68 7.83 -32.90
N GLU A 184 -5.28 6.79 -32.31
CA GLU A 184 -6.40 6.93 -31.38
C GLU A 184 -5.94 7.58 -30.08
N PHE A 185 -4.79 7.14 -29.56
CA PHE A 185 -4.21 7.71 -28.35
C PHE A 185 -3.85 9.19 -28.53
N ARG A 186 -3.20 9.53 -29.65
CA ARG A 186 -2.84 10.93 -29.97
C ARG A 186 -4.06 11.81 -30.13
N ALA A 187 -5.11 11.33 -30.79
CA ALA A 187 -6.36 12.07 -30.95
C ALA A 187 -7.01 12.32 -29.58
N PHE A 188 -7.08 11.29 -28.73
CA PHE A 188 -7.61 11.41 -27.37
C PHE A 188 -6.83 12.43 -26.53
N VAL A 189 -5.49 12.33 -26.48
CA VAL A 189 -4.66 13.26 -25.69
C VAL A 189 -4.77 14.70 -26.23
N ALA A 190 -4.93 14.89 -27.54
CA ALA A 190 -5.12 16.21 -28.12
C ALA A 190 -6.49 16.83 -27.78
N GLU A 191 -7.55 16.03 -27.71
CA GLU A 191 -8.91 16.46 -27.33
C GLU A 191 -9.04 16.73 -25.83
N ALA A 192 -8.32 15.96 -25.01
CA ALA A 192 -8.37 16.03 -23.55
C ALA A 192 -7.62 17.23 -22.94
N ARG A 193 -6.99 18.08 -23.76
CA ARG A 193 -6.23 19.28 -23.37
C ARG A 193 -7.08 20.54 -23.48
#